data_AF-A0A926DEZ3-F1
#
_entry.id   AF-A0A926DEZ3-F1
#
_cell.length_a   1.000
_cell.length_b   1.000
_cell.length_c   1.000
_cell.angle_alpha   90.00
_cell.angle_beta   90.00
_cell.angle_gamma   90.00
#
_symmetry.space_group_name_H-M   'P 1'
#
loop_
_entity.id
_entity.type
_entity.pdbx_description
1 polymer ?
#
loop_
_entity_poly.entity_id
_entity_poly.type
_entity_poly.pdbx_seq_one_letter_code
_entity_poly.pdbx_strand_id
1 'polypeptide(L)' 'MAGKAEYKNQWQKENYDRVNLTMPKGKKAIIQAQADSEGKSLNGYINEAIDEKMEREE' A
#
# COMPACT_ATOMS: atom_id res chain seq x y z
N MET A 1 17.24 -25.68 -1.62
CA MET A 1 16.22 -24.98 -2.44
C MET A 1 16.51 -23.48 -2.42
N ALA A 2 17.33 -22.97 -3.34
CA ALA A 2 17.72 -21.54 -3.39
C ALA A 2 16.84 -20.70 -4.34
N GLY A 3 16.31 -21.28 -5.43
CA GLY A 3 15.64 -20.51 -6.49
C GLY A 3 14.24 -19.93 -6.17
N LYS A 4 13.55 -20.39 -5.11
CA LYS A 4 12.18 -19.90 -4.80
C LYS A 4 12.17 -18.48 -4.21
N ALA A 5 13.22 -18.07 -3.53
CA ALA A 5 13.32 -16.73 -2.95
C ALA A 5 13.71 -15.68 -4.00
N GLU A 6 14.65 -16.02 -4.87
CA GLU A 6 15.12 -15.15 -5.96
C GLU A 6 14.00 -14.85 -6.96
N TYR A 7 13.24 -15.86 -7.36
CA TYR A 7 12.08 -15.70 -8.24
C TYR A 7 11.02 -14.74 -7.66
N LYS A 8 10.68 -14.90 -6.37
CA LYS A 8 9.70 -14.03 -5.70
C LYS A 8 10.18 -12.58 -5.60
N ASN A 9 11.48 -12.36 -5.45
CA ASN A 9 12.06 -11.02 -5.36
C ASN A 9 12.08 -10.34 -6.73
N GLN A 10 12.46 -11.06 -7.79
CA GLN A 10 12.41 -10.56 -9.17
C GLN A 10 10.99 -10.19 -9.56
N TRP A 11 10.03 -11.10 -9.34
CA TRP A 11 8.62 -10.84 -9.65
C TRP A 11 8.07 -9.61 -8.93
N GLN A 12 8.39 -9.44 -7.65
CA GLN A 12 7.97 -8.24 -6.90
C GLN A 12 8.57 -6.95 -7.46
N LYS A 13 9.84 -6.98 -7.89
CA LYS A 13 10.52 -5.82 -8.46
C LYS A 13 9.95 -5.42 -9.83
N GLU A 14 9.53 -6.40 -10.63
CA GLU A 14 8.99 -6.16 -11.97
C GLU A 14 7.53 -5.70 -11.97
N ASN A 15 6.74 -6.08 -10.96
CA ASN A 15 5.29 -5.87 -10.95
C ASN A 15 4.80 -4.84 -9.94
N TYR A 16 5.64 -4.40 -9.00
CA TYR A 16 5.22 -3.48 -7.94
C TYR A 16 6.26 -2.40 -7.69
N ASP A 17 5.80 -1.15 -7.70
CA ASP A 17 6.52 -0.04 -7.11
C ASP A 17 6.36 -0.04 -5.60
N ARG A 18 7.47 0.15 -4.87
CA ARG A 18 7.47 0.26 -3.41
C ARG A 18 7.76 1.69 -2.99
N VAL A 19 6.83 2.28 -2.25
CA VAL A 19 6.98 3.62 -1.67
C VAL A 19 7.09 3.53 -0.15
N ASN A 20 8.09 4.19 0.43
CA ASN A 20 8.20 4.34 1.88
C ASN A 20 7.36 5.54 2.34
N LEU A 21 6.27 5.28 3.06
CA LEU A 21 5.40 6.32 3.59
C LEU A 21 5.77 6.65 5.05
N THR A 22 6.19 7.89 5.30
CA THR A 22 6.42 8.40 6.66
C THR A 22 5.24 9.27 7.08
N MET A 23 4.74 9.05 8.30
CA MET A 23 3.63 9.80 8.87
C MET A 23 3.84 10.07 10.36
N PRO A 24 3.21 11.11 10.94
CA PRO A 24 3.27 11.36 12.37
C PRO A 24 2.80 10.16 13.19
N LYS A 25 3.34 10.02 14.41
CA LYS A 25 2.92 8.98 15.35
C LYS A 25 1.40 9.06 15.58
N GLY A 26 0.76 7.90 15.64
CA GLY A 26 -0.69 7.79 15.81
C GLY A 26 -1.50 7.82 14.52
N LYS A 27 -1.03 8.48 13.45
CA LYS A 27 -1.78 8.59 12.19
C LYS A 27 -2.05 7.23 11.54
N LYS A 28 -1.10 6.30 11.60
CA LYS A 28 -1.27 4.93 11.09
C LYS A 28 -2.47 4.22 11.73
N ALA A 29 -2.67 4.37 13.04
CA ALA A 29 -3.75 3.70 13.74
C ALA A 29 -5.13 4.23 13.31
N ILE A 30 -5.22 5.54 13.05
CA ILE A 30 -6.45 6.17 12.54
C ILE A 30 -6.79 5.64 11.15
N ILE A 31 -5.80 5.60 10.24
CA ILE A 31 -6.00 5.09 8.88
C ILE A 31 -6.35 3.60 8.91
N GLN A 32 -5.70 2.82 9.77
CA GLN A 32 -5.99 1.39 9.93
C GLN A 32 -7.44 1.17 10.38
N ALA A 33 -7.89 1.90 11.41
CA ALA A 33 -9.28 1.79 11.89
C ALA A 33 -10.30 2.15 10.80
N GLN A 34 -10.01 3.17 9.99
CA GLN A 34 -10.86 3.55 8.86
C GLN A 34 -10.90 2.46 7.79
N ALA A 35 -9.73 1.94 7.40
CA ALA A 35 -9.62 0.84 6.45
C ALA A 35 -10.38 -0.41 6.93
N ASP A 36 -10.23 -0.76 8.21
CA ASP A 36 -10.93 -1.90 8.83
C ASP A 36 -12.45 -1.70 8.84
N SER A 37 -12.92 -0.48 9.12
CA SER A 37 -14.35 -0.13 9.05
C SER A 37 -14.94 -0.29 7.65
N GLU A 38 -14.11 -0.19 6.60
CA GLU A 38 -14.49 -0.36 5.21
C GLU A 38 -14.18 -1.78 4.68
N GLY A 39 -13.66 -2.67 5.54
CA GLY A 39 -13.26 -4.03 5.15
C GLY A 39 -12.06 -4.07 4.21
N LYS A 40 -11.27 -2.99 4.15
CA LYS A 40 -10.10 -2.84 3.28
C LYS A 40 -8.81 -3.07 4.05
N SER A 41 -7.79 -3.56 3.36
CA SER A 41 -6.43 -3.54 3.92
C SER A 41 -5.90 -2.10 3.96
N LEU A 42 -5.00 -1.80 4.92
CA LEU A 42 -4.36 -0.49 5.02
C LEU A 42 -3.69 -0.05 3.70
N ASN A 43 -3.02 -0.97 3.02
CA ASN A 43 -2.37 -0.69 1.74
C ASN A 43 -3.39 -0.39 0.63
N GLY A 44 -4.46 -1.19 0.56
CA GLY A 44 -5.54 -0.95 -0.40
C GLY A 44 -6.22 0.40 -0.18
N TYR A 45 -6.50 0.73 1.08
CA TYR A 45 -7.07 2.02 1.46
C TYR A 45 -6.17 3.21 1.08
N ILE A 46 -4.85 3.08 1.29
CA ILE A 46 -3.89 4.14 0.91
C ILE A 46 -3.83 4.31 -0.61
N ASN A 47 -3.80 3.22 -1.37
CA ASN A 47 -3.76 3.30 -2.84
C ASN A 47 -5.05 3.91 -3.40
N GLU A 48 -6.22 3.48 -2.92
CA GLU A 48 -7.50 4.05 -3.35
C GLU A 48 -7.58 5.56 -3.05
N ALA A 49 -7.08 6.00 -1.89
CA ALA A 49 -7.02 7.42 -1.56
C ALA A 49 -6.07 8.22 -2.48
N ILE A 50 -5.02 7.59 -3.03
CA ILE A 50 -4.15 8.21 -4.03
C ILE A 50 -4.88 8.31 -5.38
N ASP A 51 -5.53 7.23 -5.82
CA ASP A 51 -6.30 7.16 -7.06
C ASP A 51 -7.42 8.20 -7.06
N GLU A 52 -8.24 8.24 -6.00
CA GLU A 52 -9.31 9.23 -5.84
C GLU A 52 -8.79 10.68 -5.89
N LYS A 53 -7.59 10.93 -5.35
CA LYS A 53 -7.00 12.27 -5.38
C LYS A 53 -6.57 12.64 -6.81
N MET A 54 -5.97 11.71 -7.54
CA MET A 54 -5.58 11.93 -8.94
C MET A 54 -6.80 12.17 -9.82
N GLU A 55 -7.86 11.37 -9.66
CA GLU A 55 -9.11 11.51 -10.43
C GLU A 55 -9.83 12.84 -10.20
N ARG A 56 -9.70 13.44 -9.01
CA ARG A 56 -10.31 14.75 -8.69
C ARG A 56 -9.49 15.94 -9.20
N GLU A 57 -8.21 15.75 -9.46
CA GLU A 57 -7.30 16.79 -9.97
C GLU A 57 -7.23 16.83 -11.50
N GLU A 58 -7.81 15.83 -12.18
CA GLU A 58 -8.04 15.78 -13.63
C GLU A 58 -9.34 16.51 -14.03
#